data_AF-A0A356R562-F1
#
_entry.id   AF-A0A356R562-F1
#
_cell.length_a   1.000
_cell.length_b   1.000
_cell.length_c   1.000
_cell.angle_alpha   90.00
_cell.angle_beta   90.00
_cell.angle_gamma   90.00
#
_symmetry.space_group_name_H-M   'P 1'
#
loop_
_entity.id
_entity.type
_entity.pdbx_description
1 polymer ?
#
loop_
_entity_poly.entity_id
_entity_poly.type
_entity_poly.pdbx_seq_one_letter_code
_entity_poly.pdbx_strand_id
1 'polypeptide(L)' 'MEDIDNKPRSLNEFKGQVIMIVNTASFCGNTPQYAGLQTLYERYRDQGFTILAFPANDFGQQEPGDNKEIA' A
#
# COMPACT_ATOMS: atom_id res chain seq x y z
N MET A 1 14.16 -1.97 1.13
CA MET A 1 13.14 -0.97 1.50
C MET A 1 12.70 -1.25 2.92
N GLU A 2 12.05 -0.33 3.60
CA GLU A 2 11.46 -0.56 4.92
C GLU A 2 9.94 -0.69 4.77
N ASP A 3 9.32 -1.55 5.57
CA ASP A 3 7.86 -1.56 5.74
C ASP A 3 7.42 -0.49 6.74
N ILE A 4 6.10 -0.40 6.98
CA ILE A 4 5.51 0.60 7.88
C ILE A 4 5.97 0.46 9.34
N ASP A 5 6.46 -0.73 9.74
CA ASP A 5 7.05 -0.97 11.06
C ASP A 5 8.56 -0.62 11.12
N ASN A 6 9.11 -0.04 10.05
CA ASN A 6 10.56 0.19 9.84
C ASN A 6 11.39 -1.10 9.78
N LYS A 7 10.79 -2.22 9.37
CA LYS A 7 11.54 -3.48 9.17
C LYS A 7 12.02 -3.55 7.72
N PRO A 8 13.27 -3.99 7.48
CA PRO A 8 13.78 -4.15 6.13
C PRO A 8 13.03 -5.25 5.38
N ARG A 9 12.58 -4.93 4.16
CA ARG A 9 11.97 -5.85 3.18
C ARG A 9 12.67 -5.74 1.83
N SER A 10 12.71 -6.86 1.11
CA SER A 10 13.28 -6.97 -0.22
C SER A 10 12.19 -7.19 -1.25
N LEU A 11 12.25 -6.47 -2.37
CA LEU A 11 11.32 -6.69 -3.49
C LEU A 11 11.45 -8.10 -4.10
N ASN A 12 12.58 -8.78 -3.88
CA ASN A 12 12.73 -10.19 -4.29
C ASN A 12 11.73 -11.12 -3.61
N GLU A 13 11.14 -10.74 -2.46
CA GLU A 13 10.08 -11.51 -1.78
C GLU A 13 8.84 -11.69 -2.67
N PHE A 14 8.63 -10.80 -3.64
CA PHE A 14 7.47 -10.79 -4.54
C PHE A 14 7.78 -11.36 -5.93
N LYS A 15 8.94 -12.01 -6.11
CA LYS A 15 9.34 -12.57 -7.40
C LYS A 15 8.31 -13.58 -7.92
N GLY A 16 7.89 -13.41 -9.16
CA GLY A 16 6.89 -14.27 -9.81
C GLY A 16 5.43 -13.87 -9.55
N GLN A 17 5.21 -12.80 -8.78
CA GLN A 17 3.88 -12.23 -8.56
C GLN A 17 3.63 -11.04 -9.50
N VAL A 18 2.37 -10.81 -9.84
CA VAL A 18 1.90 -9.53 -10.40
C VAL A 18 1.76 -8.56 -9.25
N ILE A 19 2.45 -7.42 -9.33
CA ILE A 19 2.49 -6.42 -8.25
C ILE A 19 1.78 -5.15 -8.70
N MET A 20 0.78 -4.71 -7.93
CA MET A 20 0.20 -3.38 -8.04
C MET A 20 0.81 -2.46 -6.98
N ILE A 21 1.45 -1.38 -7.41
CA ILE A 21 2.03 -0.38 -6.51
C ILE A 21 1.07 0.80 -6.41
N VAL A 22 0.74 1.22 -5.19
CA VAL A 22 -0.23 2.29 -4.93
C VAL A 22 0.37 3.28 -3.94
N ASN A 23 0.41 4.56 -4.30
CA ASN A 23 0.64 5.62 -3.32
C ASN A 23 -0.68 5.92 -2.60
N THR A 24 -0.66 5.95 -1.27
CA THR A 24 -1.84 6.14 -0.43
C THR A 24 -1.76 7.41 0.40
N ALA A 25 -2.93 7.95 0.75
CA ALA A 25 -3.07 9.06 1.69
C ALA A 25 -4.44 8.94 2.37
N SER A 26 -4.47 9.10 3.69
CA SER A 26 -5.60 8.85 4.58
C SER A 26 -6.68 9.92 4.46
N PHE A 27 -6.27 11.16 4.20
CA PHE A 27 -7.17 12.31 4.03
C PHE A 27 -7.43 12.65 2.55
N CYS A 28 -7.20 11.70 1.64
CA CYS A 28 -7.46 11.88 0.22
C CYS A 28 -8.94 11.74 -0.10
N GLY A 29 -9.44 12.48 -1.10
CA GLY A 29 -10.79 12.26 -1.64
C GLY A 29 -10.97 10.84 -2.22
N ASN A 30 -9.87 10.17 -2.54
CA ASN A 30 -9.86 8.78 -3.01
C ASN A 30 -9.71 7.75 -1.89
N THR A 31 -9.69 8.11 -0.60
CA THR A 31 -9.64 7.13 0.51
C THR A 31 -10.68 6.00 0.39
N PRO A 32 -11.91 6.21 -0.13
CA PRO A 32 -12.85 5.10 -0.39
C PRO A 32 -12.29 3.99 -1.32
N GLN A 33 -11.22 4.25 -2.08
CA GLN A 33 -10.55 3.27 -2.94
C GLN A 33 -9.99 2.06 -2.17
N TYR A 34 -9.70 2.19 -0.86
CA TYR A 34 -9.18 1.07 -0.05
C TYR A 34 -10.09 -0.16 -0.12
N ALA A 35 -11.41 0.03 -0.13
CA ALA A 35 -12.36 -1.08 -0.27
C ALA A 35 -12.24 -1.79 -1.64
N GLY A 36 -12.00 -1.02 -2.71
CA GLY A 36 -11.76 -1.56 -4.05
C GLY A 36 -10.44 -2.32 -4.14
N LEU A 37 -9.38 -1.79 -3.52
CA LEU A 37 -8.08 -2.45 -3.44
C LEU A 37 -8.16 -3.76 -2.64
N GLN A 38 -8.88 -3.77 -1.52
CA GLN A 38 -9.15 -4.98 -0.73
C GLN A 38 -9.89 -6.03 -1.57
N THR A 39 -10.93 -5.62 -2.30
CA THR A 39 -11.71 -6.52 -3.18
C THR A 39 -10.83 -7.13 -4.27
N LEU A 40 -9.93 -6.35 -4.88
CA LEU A 40 -9.00 -6.86 -5.89
C LEU A 40 -7.99 -7.85 -5.28
N TYR A 41 -7.43 -7.51 -4.11
CA TYR A 41 -6.51 -8.39 -3.40
C TYR A 41 -7.17 -9.73 -3.05
N GLU A 42 -8.34 -9.70 -2.42
CA GLU A 42 -9.09 -10.92 -2.06
C GLU A 42 -9.40 -11.79 -3.27
N ARG A 43 -9.70 -11.18 -4.43
CA ARG A 43 -10.02 -11.91 -5.66
C ARG A 43 -8.82 -12.61 -6.29
N TYR A 44 -7.63 -12.00 -6.23
CA TYR A 44 -6.49 -12.44 -7.04
C TYR A 44 -5.27 -12.91 -6.24
N ARG A 45 -5.25 -12.76 -4.91
CA ARG A 45 -4.07 -13.14 -4.08
C ARG A 45 -3.62 -14.59 -4.29
N ASP A 46 -4.56 -15.51 -4.43
CA ASP A 46 -4.28 -16.94 -4.62
C ASP A 46 -3.80 -17.27 -6.05
N GLN A 47 -3.85 -16.29 -6.96
CA GLN A 47 -3.36 -16.35 -8.34
C GLN A 47 -2.01 -15.65 -8.52
N GLY A 48 -1.32 -15.32 -7.42
CA GLY A 48 -0.02 -14.65 -7.46
C GLY A 48 -0.11 -13.13 -7.68
N PHE A 49 -1.15 -12.49 -7.16
CA PHE A 49 -1.29 -11.03 -7.17
C PHE A 49 -1.06 -10.43 -5.78
N THR A 50 -0.41 -9.28 -5.71
CA THR A 50 -0.23 -8.53 -4.46
C THR A 50 -0.31 -7.02 -4.68
N ILE A 51 -0.62 -6.30 -3.61
CA ILE A 51 -0.66 -4.83 -3.58
C ILE A 51 0.40 -4.34 -2.60
N LEU A 52 1.26 -3.42 -3.06
CA LEU A 52 2.21 -2.71 -2.21
C LEU A 52 1.74 -1.26 -2.07
N ALA A 53 1.29 -0.89 -0.87
CA ALA A 53 0.84 0.45 -0.54
C ALA A 53 1.97 1.28 0.08
N PHE A 54 2.13 2.51 -0.38
CA PHE A 54 3.15 3.45 0.06
C PHE A 54 2.47 4.75 0.49
N PRO A 55 2.33 5.02 1.80
CA PRO A 55 1.86 6.30 2.32
C PRO A 55 2.73 7.45 1.76
N ALA A 56 2.10 8.51 1.25
CA ALA A 56 2.80 9.63 0.64
C ALA A 56 2.14 10.97 0.98
N ASN A 57 2.89 11.87 1.61
CA ASN A 57 2.41 13.19 2.01
C ASN A 57 2.69 14.29 0.96
N ASP A 58 3.30 13.94 -0.17
CA ASP A 58 3.71 14.87 -1.23
C ASP A 58 2.52 15.50 -1.99
N PHE A 59 1.32 14.94 -1.82
CA PHE A 59 0.11 15.35 -2.55
C PHE A 59 -0.86 16.10 -1.64
N GLY A 60 -0.68 17.43 -1.56
CA GLY A 60 -1.60 18.29 -0.79
C GLY A 60 -1.59 18.06 0.72
N GLN A 61 -0.52 17.46 1.25
CA GLN A 61 -0.34 17.15 2.68
C GLN A 61 -1.45 16.27 3.28
N GLN A 62 -1.94 15.29 2.49
CA GLN A 62 -3.06 14.43 2.86
C GLN A 62 -2.66 13.17 3.64
N GLU A 63 -1.39 13.04 4.02
CA GLU A 63 -0.86 11.96 4.86
C GLU A 63 0.09 12.54 5.94
N PRO A 64 -0.40 13.43 6.82
CA PRO A 64 0.44 14.15 7.78
C PRO A 64 0.89 13.29 8.97
N GLY A 65 0.27 12.13 9.18
CA GLY A 65 0.59 11.24 10.30
C GLY A 65 1.95 10.57 10.12
N ASP A 66 2.54 10.16 11.24
CA ASP A 66 3.73 9.30 11.20
C ASP A 66 3.37 7.83 10.88
N ASN A 67 4.38 7.00 10.63
CA ASN A 67 4.16 5.59 10.30
C ASN A 67 3.34 4.83 11.36
N LYS A 68 3.45 5.21 12.64
CA LYS A 68 2.70 4.54 13.73
C LYS A 68 1.25 4.97 13.78
N GLU A 69 0.96 6.20 13.35
CA GLU A 69 -0.41 6.72 13.25
C GLU A 69 -1.16 6.17 12.04
N ILE A 70 -0.44 5.69 11.01
CA ILE A 70 -0.99 5.15 9.76
C ILE A 70 -1.17 3.62 9.78
N ALA A 71 -0.35 2.90 10.56
CA ALA A 71 -0.29 1.43 10.59
C ALA A 71 -1.54 0.70 11.12
#